data_AF-A0A6A4GCJ6-F1
#
_entry.id   AF-A0A6A4GCJ6-F1
#
_cell.length_a   1.000
_cell.length_b   1.000
_cell.length_c   1.000
_cell.angle_alpha   90.00
_cell.angle_beta   90.00
_cell.angle_gamma   90.00
#
_symmetry.space_group_name_H-M   'P 1'
#
loop_
_entity.id
_entity.type
_entity.pdbx_description
1 polymer ?
#
loop_
_entity_poly.entity_id
_entity_poly.type
_entity_poly.pdbx_seq_one_letter_code
_entity_poly.pdbx_strand_id
1 'polypeptide(L)'
;PEFHVIRKLTHECANIPQSFSTIEDTWRLFKDRVELTIQVRGLMGYLNGSILKPTAATYLYMALSASPPDSQSPSPGEWAQREHMAASIIYLNCSDPIGIGIERDDIASKMWKYLVKKYESQDKQRIHIADTNLREHRFNPDNTSMEEREKKMKNLLKSLHNLRGTCNNYQFRMIVIASMPEAWKDYVLNVPSIFSSKAFTYLH
;
A
#
# COMPACT_ATOMS: atom_id res chain seq x y z
N PRO A 1 -21.91 32.46 -8.15
CA PRO A 1 -21.99 31.71 -6.87
C PRO A 1 -21.41 30.29 -6.96
N GLU A 2 -21.65 29.55 -8.05
CA GLU A 2 -21.17 28.16 -8.22
C GLU A 2 -19.68 28.05 -8.63
N PHE A 3 -19.13 29.04 -9.34
CA PHE A 3 -17.71 29.03 -9.73
C PHE A 3 -16.72 29.20 -8.55
N HIS A 4 -17.17 29.73 -7.41
CA HIS A 4 -16.34 29.88 -6.22
C HIS A 4 -16.25 28.60 -5.39
N VAL A 5 -17.22 27.69 -5.52
CA VAL A 5 -17.24 26.39 -4.83
C VAL A 5 -16.28 25.40 -5.50
N ILE A 6 -16.22 25.42 -6.84
CA ILE A 6 -15.32 24.54 -7.60
C ILE A 6 -13.83 24.89 -7.34
N ARG A 7 -13.49 26.17 -7.21
CA ARG A 7 -12.14 26.62 -6.87
C ARG A 7 -11.71 26.25 -5.44
N LYS A 8 -12.66 26.15 -4.51
CA LYS A 8 -12.39 25.72 -3.14
C LYS A 8 -12.11 24.21 -3.05
N LEU A 9 -12.85 23.40 -3.83
CA LEU A 9 -12.64 21.95 -3.92
C LEU A 9 -11.32 21.58 -4.64
N THR A 10 -10.83 22.40 -5.56
CA THR A 10 -9.51 22.19 -6.19
C THR A 10 -8.35 22.53 -5.25
N HIS A 11 -8.54 23.43 -4.29
CA HIS A 11 -7.50 23.81 -3.33
C HIS A 11 -7.44 22.88 -2.10
N GLU A 12 -8.52 22.17 -1.78
CA GLU A 12 -8.54 21.17 -0.70
C GLU A 12 -7.98 19.80 -1.13
N CYS A 13 -7.89 19.51 -2.44
CA CYS A 13 -7.18 18.33 -2.95
C CYS A 13 -5.64 18.52 -3.03
N ALA A 14 -5.14 19.73 -2.77
CA ALA A 14 -3.71 20.05 -2.83
C ALA A 14 -2.95 19.79 -1.51
N ASN A 15 -3.64 19.43 -0.42
CA ASN A 15 -3.01 19.04 0.85
C ASN A 15 -2.88 17.52 0.99
N ILE A 16 -2.35 16.88 -0.05
CA ILE A 16 -1.67 15.60 0.13
C ILE A 16 -0.32 15.95 0.76
N PRO A 17 0.09 15.39 1.92
CA PRO A 17 1.39 15.66 2.48
C PRO A 17 2.47 15.40 1.42
N GLN A 18 3.12 16.46 0.95
CA GLN A 18 4.24 16.41 0.00
C GLN A 18 5.51 15.87 0.69
N SER A 19 5.45 14.64 1.16
CA SER A 19 6.63 13.84 1.47
C SER A 19 6.27 12.36 1.40
N PHE A 20 5.89 11.87 0.23
CA PHE A 20 6.05 10.45 -0.02
C PHE A 20 7.54 10.23 -0.25
N SER A 21 8.20 9.78 0.83
CA SER A 21 9.50 9.16 0.74
C SER A 21 9.39 7.94 -0.19
N THR A 22 10.55 7.56 -0.74
CA THR A 22 10.80 6.61 -1.84
C THR A 22 9.79 5.45 -2.00
N ILE A 23 9.74 4.82 -3.18
CA ILE A 23 8.91 3.61 -3.43
C ILE A 23 9.07 2.54 -2.33
N GLU A 24 10.24 2.50 -1.68
CA GLU A 24 10.51 1.62 -0.54
C GLU A 24 9.58 1.85 0.66
N ASP A 25 9.22 3.11 0.94
CA ASP A 25 8.37 3.49 2.07
C ASP A 25 6.88 3.45 1.72
N THR A 26 6.55 3.34 0.44
CA THR A 26 5.19 3.45 -0.08
C THR A 26 4.83 2.32 -1.06
N TRP A 27 5.50 1.17 -0.95
CA TRP A 27 5.35 0.04 -1.89
C TRP A 27 3.89 -0.33 -2.16
N ARG A 28 3.08 -0.52 -1.11
CA ARG A 28 1.64 -0.83 -1.25
C ARG A 28 0.87 0.24 -2.02
N LEU A 29 1.10 1.53 -1.72
CA LEU A 29 0.41 2.63 -2.42
C LEU A 29 0.80 2.68 -3.89
N PHE A 30 2.09 2.50 -4.17
CA PHE A 30 2.60 2.40 -5.53
C PHE A 30 1.96 1.21 -6.26
N LYS A 31 1.97 0.04 -5.64
CA LYS A 31 1.42 -1.21 -6.19
C LYS A 31 -0.06 -1.07 -6.52
N ASP A 32 -0.87 -0.62 -5.55
CA ASP A 32 -2.31 -0.41 -5.72
C ASP A 32 -2.59 0.58 -6.87
N ARG A 33 -1.82 1.67 -6.94
CA ARG A 33 -1.98 2.68 -7.99
C ARG A 33 -1.67 2.11 -9.37
N VAL A 34 -0.58 1.35 -9.54
CA VAL A 34 -0.22 0.72 -10.81
C VAL A 34 -1.26 -0.32 -11.20
N GLU A 35 -1.62 -1.24 -10.30
CA GLU A 35 -2.60 -2.30 -10.57
C GLU A 35 -3.95 -1.71 -10.98
N LEU A 36 -4.47 -0.72 -10.24
CA LEU A 36 -5.72 -0.05 -10.59
C LEU A 36 -5.65 0.62 -11.96
N THR A 37 -4.55 1.34 -12.22
CA THR A 37 -4.33 2.10 -13.47
C THR A 37 -4.19 1.18 -14.70
N ILE A 38 -3.65 -0.02 -14.53
CA ILE A 38 -3.56 -1.07 -15.54
C ILE A 38 -4.92 -1.74 -15.73
N GLN A 39 -5.62 -2.07 -14.63
CA GLN A 39 -6.90 -2.76 -14.64
C GLN A 39 -7.98 -1.96 -15.36
N VAL A 40 -8.10 -0.65 -15.10
CA VAL A 40 -9.09 0.21 -15.77
C VAL A 40 -8.87 0.34 -17.28
N ARG A 41 -7.68 -0.05 -17.78
CA ARG A 41 -7.35 -0.07 -19.21
C ARG A 41 -7.38 -1.46 -19.83
N GLY A 42 -7.74 -2.50 -19.07
CA GLY A 42 -7.73 -3.89 -19.55
C GLY A 42 -6.33 -4.45 -19.81
N LEU A 43 -5.29 -3.89 -19.20
CA LEU A 43 -3.89 -4.23 -19.50
C LEU A 43 -3.26 -5.26 -18.55
N MET A 44 -4.05 -5.90 -17.66
CA MET A 44 -3.48 -6.80 -16.63
C MET A 44 -2.70 -7.98 -17.22
N GLY A 45 -3.08 -8.47 -18.40
CA GLY A 45 -2.37 -9.55 -19.08
C GLY A 45 -0.95 -9.19 -19.53
N TYR A 46 -0.67 -7.90 -19.75
CA TYR A 46 0.68 -7.41 -20.05
C TYR A 46 1.51 -7.25 -18.77
N LEU A 47 0.89 -6.77 -17.69
CA LEU A 47 1.53 -6.60 -16.38
C LEU A 47 1.97 -7.93 -15.76
N ASN A 48 1.13 -8.97 -15.84
CA ASN A 48 1.46 -10.30 -15.31
C ASN A 48 2.23 -11.19 -16.32
N GLY A 49 2.24 -10.80 -17.60
CA GLY A 49 2.87 -11.52 -18.70
C GLY A 49 2.07 -12.73 -19.22
N SER A 50 0.75 -12.76 -19.01
CA SER A 50 -0.12 -13.81 -19.58
C SER A 50 -0.38 -13.62 -21.07
N ILE A 51 -0.32 -12.37 -21.58
CA ILE A 51 -0.46 -12.06 -23.00
C ILE A 51 0.94 -12.06 -23.64
N LEU A 52 1.26 -13.13 -24.34
CA LEU A 52 2.54 -13.29 -25.01
C LEU A 52 2.62 -12.49 -26.32
N LYS A 53 3.85 -12.12 -26.70
CA LYS A 53 4.12 -11.49 -28.00
C LYS A 53 3.70 -12.43 -29.14
N PRO A 54 2.84 -11.99 -30.07
CA PRO A 54 2.46 -12.79 -31.23
C PRO A 54 3.69 -13.23 -32.04
N THR A 55 3.74 -14.49 -32.46
CA THR A 55 4.86 -15.07 -33.23
C THR A 55 4.51 -15.09 -34.72
N ALA A 56 5.49 -14.90 -35.62
CA ALA A 56 5.27 -14.73 -37.07
C ALA A 56 4.32 -15.74 -37.76
N ALA A 57 4.16 -16.94 -37.20
CA ALA A 57 3.22 -17.97 -37.70
C ALA A 57 1.73 -17.67 -37.45
N THR A 58 1.39 -16.80 -36.49
CA THR A 58 0.01 -16.42 -36.13
C THR A 58 -0.67 -15.49 -37.17
N TYR A 59 0.04 -15.13 -38.25
CA TYR A 59 -0.25 -13.95 -39.06
C TYR A 59 -1.12 -14.22 -40.29
N LEU A 60 -1.42 -15.48 -40.60
CA LEU A 60 -2.17 -15.82 -41.81
C LEU A 60 -3.67 -15.45 -41.73
N TYR A 61 -4.20 -15.11 -40.55
CA TYR A 61 -5.64 -14.93 -40.34
C TYR A 61 -6.03 -13.88 -39.27
N MET A 62 -5.29 -12.77 -39.12
CA MET A 62 -5.69 -11.75 -38.14
C MET A 62 -6.39 -10.55 -38.79
N ALA A 63 -7.57 -10.25 -38.24
CA ALA A 63 -8.62 -9.39 -38.78
C ALA A 63 -8.20 -7.92 -38.96
N LEU A 64 -8.82 -7.28 -39.95
CA LEU A 64 -8.70 -5.84 -40.28
C LEU A 64 -9.24 -4.87 -39.21
N SER A 65 -9.67 -5.37 -38.04
CA SER A 65 -10.39 -4.62 -37.01
C SER A 65 -9.63 -4.59 -35.69
N ALA A 66 -9.65 -3.44 -35.03
CA ALA A 66 -9.02 -3.26 -33.72
C ALA A 66 -9.69 -4.17 -32.67
N SER A 67 -8.88 -4.93 -31.95
CA SER A 67 -9.32 -5.78 -30.85
C SER A 67 -9.52 -4.95 -29.57
N PRO A 68 -10.36 -5.41 -28.62
CA PRO A 68 -10.44 -4.83 -27.29
C PRO A 68 -9.11 -4.91 -26.52
N PRO A 69 -8.79 -3.97 -25.60
CA PRO A 69 -7.53 -3.94 -24.84
C PRO A 69 -7.16 -5.23 -24.10
N ASP A 70 -8.17 -5.92 -23.57
CA ASP A 70 -8.10 -7.17 -22.80
C ASP A 70 -8.04 -8.45 -23.67
N SER A 71 -8.04 -8.29 -25.00
CA SER A 71 -7.85 -9.40 -25.95
C SER A 71 -6.60 -10.21 -25.62
N GLN A 72 -6.75 -11.53 -25.53
CA GLN A 72 -5.65 -12.48 -25.34
C GLN A 72 -4.87 -12.78 -26.63
N SER A 73 -5.36 -12.30 -27.77
CA SER A 73 -4.74 -12.53 -29.08
C SER A 73 -4.69 -11.23 -29.88
N PRO A 74 -3.95 -10.22 -29.39
CA PRO A 74 -3.76 -8.96 -30.11
C PRO A 74 -2.94 -9.19 -31.38
N SER A 75 -3.12 -8.33 -32.38
CA SER A 75 -2.15 -8.22 -33.47
C SER A 75 -0.79 -7.75 -32.94
N PRO A 76 0.30 -7.91 -33.69
CA PRO A 76 1.64 -7.52 -33.23
C PRO A 76 1.77 -6.03 -32.94
N GLY A 77 1.13 -5.19 -33.75
CA GLY A 77 1.11 -3.74 -33.56
C GLY A 77 0.33 -3.35 -32.30
N GLU A 78 -0.84 -3.95 -32.09
CA GLU A 78 -1.62 -3.75 -30.87
C GLU A 78 -0.89 -4.24 -29.63
N TRP A 79 -0.25 -5.41 -29.71
CA TRP A 79 0.55 -5.95 -28.62
C TRP A 79 1.67 -4.97 -28.24
N ALA A 80 2.45 -4.50 -29.22
CA ALA A 80 3.56 -3.57 -28.97
C ALA A 80 3.06 -2.25 -28.35
N GLN A 81 1.96 -1.70 -28.85
CA GLN A 81 1.37 -0.48 -28.31
C GLN A 81 0.90 -0.64 -26.86
N ARG A 82 0.20 -1.75 -26.55
CA ARG A 82 -0.35 -2.03 -25.22
C ARG A 82 0.74 -2.40 -24.22
N GLU A 83 1.74 -3.15 -24.65
CA GLU A 83 2.93 -3.46 -23.87
C GLU A 83 3.67 -2.18 -23.48
N HIS A 84 3.95 -1.29 -24.44
CA HIS A 84 4.57 0.01 -24.16
C HIS A 84 3.72 0.86 -23.23
N MET A 85 2.38 0.83 -23.36
CA MET A 85 1.49 1.54 -22.45
C MET A 85 1.61 1.00 -21.02
N ALA A 86 1.60 -0.33 -20.84
CA ALA A 86 1.75 -0.96 -19.54
C ALA A 86 3.12 -0.64 -18.90
N ALA A 87 4.21 -0.77 -19.67
CA ALA A 87 5.56 -0.42 -19.22
C ALA A 87 5.69 1.05 -18.83
N SER A 88 5.11 1.96 -19.64
CA SER A 88 5.09 3.40 -19.35
C SER A 88 4.33 3.73 -18.08
N ILE A 89 3.23 3.02 -17.77
CA ILE A 89 2.49 3.22 -16.52
C ILE A 89 3.39 2.89 -15.31
N ILE A 90 4.15 1.79 -15.36
CA ILE A 90 5.09 1.44 -14.29
C ILE A 90 6.17 2.53 -14.18
N TYR A 91 6.82 2.86 -15.30
CA TYR A 91 7.93 3.81 -15.36
C TYR A 91 7.55 5.20 -14.83
N LEU A 92 6.40 5.73 -15.26
CA LEU A 92 5.94 7.07 -14.89
C LEU A 92 5.39 7.17 -13.46
N ASN A 93 5.04 6.05 -12.83
CA ASN A 93 4.69 6.02 -11.41
C ASN A 93 5.92 5.91 -10.51
N CYS A 94 7.13 5.75 -11.07
CA CYS A 94 8.37 5.76 -10.31
C CYS A 94 8.96 7.16 -10.24
N SER A 95 9.36 7.61 -9.04
CA SER A 95 10.03 8.91 -8.88
C SER A 95 11.44 8.93 -9.47
N ASP A 96 12.15 7.80 -9.38
CA ASP A 96 13.48 7.60 -9.96
C ASP A 96 13.60 6.16 -10.52
N PRO A 97 13.03 5.88 -11.71
CA PRO A 97 13.06 4.55 -12.29
C PRO A 97 14.49 4.04 -12.54
N ILE A 98 15.41 4.93 -12.91
CA ILE A 98 16.81 4.55 -13.19
C ILE A 98 17.51 4.16 -11.88
N GLY A 99 17.42 5.00 -10.84
CA GLY A 99 18.08 4.72 -9.55
C GLY A 99 17.56 3.47 -8.84
N ILE A 100 16.31 3.05 -9.09
CA ILE A 100 15.77 1.80 -8.55
C ILE A 100 16.04 0.57 -9.43
N GLY A 101 16.65 0.74 -10.61
CA GLY A 101 17.05 -0.34 -11.51
C GLY A 101 15.98 -0.77 -12.52
N ILE A 102 15.07 0.12 -12.92
CA ILE A 102 14.14 -0.09 -14.03
C ILE A 102 14.79 0.41 -15.32
N GLU A 103 14.89 -0.49 -16.32
CA GLU A 103 15.30 -0.14 -17.68
C GLU A 103 14.09 0.33 -18.50
N ARG A 104 14.28 1.34 -19.37
CA ARG A 104 13.18 1.93 -20.15
C ARG A 104 12.62 0.97 -21.21
N ASP A 105 13.48 0.12 -21.77
CA ASP A 105 13.13 -0.76 -22.89
C ASP A 105 12.68 -2.16 -22.41
N ASP A 106 12.56 -2.35 -21.10
CA ASP A 106 12.05 -3.59 -20.52
C ASP A 106 10.54 -3.74 -20.72
N ILE A 107 10.11 -4.98 -20.88
CA ILE A 107 8.69 -5.34 -20.88
C ILE A 107 8.08 -5.14 -19.48
N ALA A 108 6.83 -4.71 -19.44
CA ALA A 108 6.05 -4.41 -18.24
C ALA A 108 6.11 -5.57 -17.24
N SER A 109 5.94 -6.81 -17.71
CA SER A 109 5.98 -7.99 -16.85
C SER A 109 7.35 -8.24 -16.19
N LYS A 110 8.45 -7.89 -16.86
CA LYS A 110 9.81 -7.98 -16.31
C LYS A 110 10.00 -6.91 -15.24
N MET A 111 9.66 -5.66 -15.55
CA MET A 111 9.71 -4.53 -14.60
C MET A 111 8.87 -4.84 -13.35
N TRP A 112 7.65 -5.33 -13.54
CA TRP A 112 6.72 -5.63 -12.46
C TRP A 112 7.22 -6.76 -11.56
N LYS A 113 7.68 -7.88 -12.14
CA LYS A 113 8.27 -8.99 -11.37
C LYS A 113 9.49 -8.55 -10.57
N TYR A 114 10.35 -7.72 -11.15
CA TYR A 114 11.50 -7.16 -10.45
C TYR A 114 11.09 -6.35 -9.22
N LEU A 115 10.14 -5.42 -9.39
CA LEU A 115 9.64 -4.56 -8.30
C LEU A 115 8.98 -5.38 -7.19
N VAL A 116 8.09 -6.31 -7.54
CA VAL A 116 7.44 -7.20 -6.57
C VAL A 116 8.49 -8.01 -5.80
N LYS A 117 9.47 -8.59 -6.49
CA LYS A 117 10.54 -9.35 -5.84
C LYS A 117 11.38 -8.49 -4.88
N LYS A 118 11.64 -7.23 -5.25
CA LYS A 118 12.50 -6.32 -4.48
C LYS A 118 11.81 -5.79 -3.22
N TYR A 119 10.55 -5.40 -3.30
CA TYR A 119 9.90 -4.61 -2.25
C TYR A 119 8.83 -5.36 -1.45
N GLU A 120 8.18 -6.39 -2.01
CA GLU A 120 7.03 -7.05 -1.35
C GLU A 120 7.41 -7.72 -0.02
N SER A 121 8.60 -8.34 0.04
CA SER A 121 9.10 -9.00 1.26
C SER A 121 9.49 -7.98 2.33
N GLN A 122 10.18 -6.90 1.93
CA GLN A 122 10.60 -5.81 2.82
C GLN A 122 9.40 -5.07 3.41
N ASP A 123 8.38 -4.76 2.60
CA ASP A 123 7.13 -4.13 3.05
C ASP A 123 6.41 -4.99 4.10
N LYS A 124 6.28 -6.30 3.84
CA LYS A 124 5.70 -7.26 4.80
C LYS A 124 6.50 -7.32 6.10
N GLN A 125 7.82 -7.30 6.02
CA GLN A 125 8.69 -7.30 7.20
C GLN A 125 8.53 -6.00 8.01
N ARG A 126 8.46 -4.84 7.37
CA ARG A 126 8.24 -3.54 8.03
C ARG A 126 6.90 -3.51 8.77
N ILE A 127 5.83 -4.02 8.15
CA ILE A 127 4.51 -4.15 8.80
C ILE A 127 4.61 -5.07 10.02
N HIS A 128 5.27 -6.22 9.87
CA HIS A 128 5.43 -7.18 10.98
C HIS A 128 6.22 -6.60 12.15
N ILE A 129 7.31 -5.87 11.88
CA ILE A 129 8.09 -5.18 12.92
C ILE A 129 7.24 -4.11 13.62
N ALA A 130 6.47 -3.32 12.87
CA ALA A 130 5.60 -2.29 13.46
C ALA A 130 4.49 -2.90 14.32
N ASP A 131 3.87 -4.01 13.89
CA ASP A 131 2.86 -4.74 14.66
C ASP A 131 3.47 -5.38 15.93
N THR A 132 4.66 -5.95 15.81
CA THR A 132 5.42 -6.52 16.93
C THR A 132 5.75 -5.44 17.96
N ASN A 133 6.32 -4.31 17.52
CA ASN A 133 6.62 -3.17 18.40
C ASN A 133 5.37 -2.65 19.12
N LEU A 134 4.21 -2.65 18.45
CA LEU A 134 2.95 -2.27 19.06
C LEU A 134 2.50 -3.28 20.14
N ARG A 135 2.59 -4.58 19.85
CA ARG A 135 2.12 -5.67 20.75
C ARG A 135 3.06 -5.95 21.92
N GLU A 136 4.34 -5.77 21.73
CA GLU A 136 5.38 -6.02 22.74
C GLU A 136 5.61 -4.82 23.64
N HIS A 137 5.04 -3.65 23.33
CA HIS A 137 5.11 -2.52 24.22
C HIS A 137 4.55 -2.88 25.61
N ARG A 138 5.34 -2.64 26.65
CA ARG A 138 4.96 -2.82 28.05
C ARG A 138 5.03 -1.49 28.78
N PHE A 139 4.07 -1.27 29.67
CA PHE A 139 4.05 -0.14 30.56
C PHE A 139 5.02 -0.38 31.72
N ASN A 140 5.79 0.66 32.07
CA ASN A 140 6.58 0.67 33.28
C ASN A 140 6.17 1.88 34.14
N PRO A 141 5.45 1.67 35.26
CA PRO A 141 4.96 2.75 36.10
C PRO A 141 6.10 3.49 36.85
N ASP A 142 7.29 2.90 36.96
CA ASP A 142 8.40 3.50 37.70
C ASP A 142 9.07 4.65 36.91
N ASN A 143 8.85 4.73 35.60
CA ASN A 143 9.59 5.64 34.72
C ASN A 143 8.76 6.37 33.66
N THR A 144 7.47 6.06 33.51
CA THR A 144 6.61 6.71 32.51
C THR A 144 5.21 6.96 33.07
N SER A 145 4.61 8.09 32.69
CA SER A 145 3.23 8.39 33.05
C SER A 145 2.23 7.64 32.15
N MET A 146 0.97 7.54 32.60
CA MET A 146 -0.11 6.94 31.81
C MET A 146 -0.41 7.72 30.52
N GLU A 147 -0.31 9.05 30.54
CA GLU A 147 -0.48 9.91 29.36
C GLU A 147 0.66 9.71 28.36
N GLU A 148 1.90 9.62 28.83
CA GLU A 148 3.07 9.34 27.99
C GLU A 148 2.95 7.97 27.32
N ARG A 149 2.49 6.97 28.07
CA ARG A 149 2.17 5.64 27.55
C ARG A 149 1.08 5.70 26.49
N GLU A 150 -0.05 6.36 26.76
CA GLU A 150 -1.14 6.50 25.79
C GLU A 150 -0.66 7.14 24.49
N LYS A 151 0.11 8.24 24.60
CA LYS A 151 0.73 8.91 23.46
C LYS A 151 1.65 7.97 22.69
N LYS A 152 2.51 7.22 23.37
CA LYS A 152 3.42 6.24 22.74
C LYS A 152 2.65 5.14 22.01
N MET A 153 1.63 4.56 22.63
CA MET A 153 0.80 3.52 22.00
C MET A 153 0.03 4.03 20.78
N LYS A 154 -0.54 5.25 20.84
CA LYS A 154 -1.18 5.89 19.69
C LYS A 154 -0.20 6.14 18.55
N ASN A 155 1.04 6.55 18.87
CA ASN A 155 2.09 6.74 17.87
C ASN A 155 2.53 5.42 17.21
N LEU A 156 2.63 4.34 17.98
CA LEU A 156 2.91 2.99 17.45
C LEU A 156 1.78 2.52 16.53
N LEU A 157 0.52 2.69 16.95
CA LEU A 157 -0.64 2.38 16.11
C LEU A 157 -0.65 3.18 14.81
N LYS A 158 -0.38 4.50 14.89
CA LYS A 158 -0.25 5.37 13.72
C LYS A 158 0.86 4.89 12.79
N SER A 159 2.01 4.49 13.33
CA SER A 159 3.14 3.97 12.54
C SER A 159 2.76 2.68 11.81
N LEU A 160 2.05 1.76 12.47
CA LEU A 160 1.51 0.56 11.85
C LEU A 160 0.51 0.89 10.72
N HIS A 161 -0.42 1.82 10.95
CA HIS A 161 -1.41 2.22 9.94
C HIS A 161 -0.79 2.97 8.75
N ASN A 162 0.26 3.75 8.97
CA ASN A 162 1.02 4.39 7.89
C ASN A 162 1.62 3.35 6.93
N LEU A 163 2.03 2.20 7.45
CA LEU A 163 2.48 1.04 6.68
C LEU A 163 1.32 0.16 6.16
N ARG A 164 0.07 0.63 6.29
CA ARG A 164 -1.15 -0.13 5.95
C ARG A 164 -1.31 -1.45 6.71
N GLY A 165 -0.67 -1.57 7.87
CA GLY A 165 -0.94 -2.67 8.80
C GLY A 165 -2.35 -2.56 9.38
N THR A 166 -2.95 -3.70 9.71
CA THR A 166 -4.32 -3.76 10.22
C THR A 166 -4.31 -3.91 11.75
N CYS A 167 -4.97 -2.99 12.44
CA CYS A 167 -5.28 -3.11 13.85
C CYS A 167 -6.56 -2.34 14.13
N ASN A 168 -7.65 -3.06 14.39
CA ASN A 168 -8.94 -2.47 14.70
C ASN A 168 -9.00 -2.04 16.18
N ASN A 169 -10.05 -1.30 16.55
CA ASN A 169 -10.14 -0.72 17.88
C ASN A 169 -10.21 -1.78 19.00
N TYR A 170 -10.87 -2.91 18.76
CA TYR A 170 -10.96 -4.02 19.70
C TYR A 170 -9.59 -4.71 19.89
N GLN A 171 -8.88 -4.99 18.81
CA GLN A 171 -7.51 -5.51 18.86
C GLN A 171 -6.58 -4.57 19.62
N PHE A 172 -6.67 -3.26 19.33
CA PHE A 172 -5.88 -2.26 20.02
C PHE A 172 -6.20 -2.21 21.51
N ARG A 173 -7.48 -2.33 21.91
CA ARG A 173 -7.87 -2.46 23.32
C ARG A 173 -7.18 -3.66 23.99
N MET A 174 -7.20 -4.83 23.36
CA MET A 174 -6.54 -6.03 23.91
C MET A 174 -5.03 -5.82 24.06
N ILE A 175 -4.39 -5.10 23.13
CA ILE A 175 -2.97 -4.75 23.23
C ILE A 175 -2.72 -3.77 24.40
N VAL A 176 -3.58 -2.76 24.58
CA VAL A 176 -3.51 -1.83 25.72
C VAL A 176 -3.60 -2.57 27.06
N ILE A 177 -4.52 -3.54 27.15
CA ILE A 177 -4.70 -4.39 28.32
C ILE A 177 -3.47 -5.28 28.56
N ALA A 178 -2.97 -5.96 27.53
CA ALA A 178 -1.80 -6.84 27.62
C ALA A 178 -0.48 -6.08 27.86
N SER A 179 -0.46 -4.76 27.64
CA SER A 179 0.70 -3.92 27.92
C SER A 179 0.88 -3.62 29.41
N MET A 180 -0.12 -3.90 30.25
CA MET A 180 -0.10 -3.59 31.67
C MET A 180 0.89 -4.47 32.45
N PRO A 181 1.45 -3.95 33.57
CA PRO A 181 2.28 -4.75 34.45
C PRO A 181 1.51 -5.95 34.99
N GLU A 182 2.21 -7.06 35.20
CA GLU A 182 1.63 -8.30 35.74
C GLU A 182 0.96 -8.07 37.10
N ALA A 183 1.53 -7.17 37.92
CA ALA A 183 0.99 -6.79 39.22
C ALA A 183 -0.42 -6.16 39.14
N TRP A 184 -0.84 -5.71 37.96
CA TRP A 184 -2.13 -5.02 37.76
C TRP A 184 -3.22 -5.94 37.23
N LYS A 185 -2.94 -7.24 37.06
CA LYS A 185 -3.86 -8.24 36.48
C LYS A 185 -5.30 -8.13 36.95
N ASP A 186 -5.54 -8.00 38.26
CA ASP A 186 -6.88 -7.93 38.83
C ASP A 186 -7.65 -6.67 38.41
N TYR A 187 -6.95 -5.56 38.18
CA TYR A 187 -7.53 -4.33 37.65
C TYR A 187 -7.87 -4.46 36.16
N VAL A 188 -7.02 -5.13 35.39
CA VAL A 188 -7.21 -5.24 33.93
C VAL A 188 -8.38 -6.16 33.56
N LEU A 189 -8.70 -7.16 34.39
CA LEU A 189 -9.84 -8.06 34.20
C LEU A 189 -11.19 -7.32 34.18
N ASN A 190 -11.27 -6.14 34.80
CA ASN A 190 -12.51 -5.38 34.98
C ASN A 190 -12.67 -4.21 34.01
N VAL A 191 -11.76 -4.04 33.03
CA VAL A 191 -11.81 -2.92 32.07
C VAL A 191 -13.13 -2.94 31.29
N PRO A 192 -14.03 -1.97 31.47
CA PRO A 192 -15.33 -1.96 30.83
C PRO A 192 -15.23 -1.62 29.33
N SER A 193 -16.28 -1.93 28.57
CA SER A 193 -16.44 -1.62 27.14
C SER A 193 -15.52 -2.40 26.19
N ILE A 194 -15.88 -2.41 24.90
CA ILE A 194 -15.08 -2.99 23.80
C ILE A 194 -14.12 -1.98 23.16
N PHE A 195 -14.19 -0.70 23.54
CA PHE A 195 -13.42 0.36 22.92
C PHE A 195 -12.12 0.70 23.66
N SER A 196 -11.04 0.95 22.92
CA SER A 196 -9.71 1.28 23.47
C SER A 196 -9.68 2.58 24.27
N SER A 197 -10.52 3.57 23.92
CA SER A 197 -10.61 4.84 24.64
C SER A 197 -11.02 4.65 26.10
N LYS A 198 -11.96 3.73 26.36
CA LYS A 198 -12.39 3.38 27.72
C LYS A 198 -11.33 2.63 28.50
N ALA A 199 -10.49 1.84 27.83
CA ALA A 199 -9.35 1.20 28.48
C ALA A 199 -8.32 2.22 28.98
N PHE A 200 -8.01 3.26 28.20
CA PHE A 200 -7.12 4.32 28.67
C PHE A 200 -7.72 5.11 29.84
N THR A 201 -9.01 5.48 29.77
CA THR A 201 -9.67 6.20 30.85
C THR A 201 -9.78 5.40 32.15
N TYR A 202 -9.98 4.08 32.07
CA TYR A 202 -10.13 3.23 33.26
C TYR A 202 -8.81 2.88 33.95
N LEU A 203 -7.72 2.82 33.18
CA LEU A 203 -6.41 2.42 33.69
C LEU A 203 -5.57 3.61 34.16
N HIS A 204 -6.08 4.84 34.00
CA HIS A 204 -5.52 6.08 34.53
C HIS A 204 -5.97 6.27 35.98
#